data_AF-A0A536KX23-F1
#
_entry.id   AF-A0A536KX23-F1
#
_cell.length_a   1.000
_cell.length_b   1.000
_cell.length_c   1.000
_cell.angle_alpha   90.00
_cell.angle_beta   90.00
_cell.angle_gamma   90.00
#
_symmetry.space_group_name_H-M   'P 1'
#
loop_
_entity.id
_entity.type
_entity.pdbx_description
1 polymer ?
#
loop_
_entity_poly.entity_id
_entity_poly.type
_entity_poly.pdbx_seq_one_letter_code
_entity_poly.pdbx_strand_id
1 'polypeptide(L)'
;MRYVSPSGRLVGPEAAFNTGMSRREQLWDRARESVAGGRFWTALLVLLLTVTVARSTSTVQWVDGIDVIIYIAVLGAVLLGALALSRIREPIGLGIGLVLAPVAAVIGAWPLIHARHPTDSVGPQLVGVWWERVSDGSAALDPSFYLFLICLLMWITGAWLAWCVLRWSKPMLGLIPGAAAFATNLLNWPQDQNGYTLAMLVLTLALLLWTNYTGSIANASRANVKLTGDARWDFWESGLVAMAALIVLGIMLPPLSTADRTLDLESGVFSGWAQLQQRLSHPGIFSTGRGTGVTGFTDEVKLSGPLQRTRDVVFTYTIVGNYVSKARYFRGVNDTLTVAGEWRYPGPNQIGLRQTLSKNEIPAYAEKYQKLEVAGINVTMLQPPRNFQDVLFYPGEL
;
A
#
# COMPACT_ATOMS: atom_id res chain seq x y z
N MET A 1 67.87 -22.53 12.19
CA MET A 1 67.62 -22.88 13.60
C MET A 1 66.13 -23.20 13.74
N ARG A 2 65.76 -24.43 14.12
CA ARG A 2 64.37 -24.84 14.37
C ARG A 2 64.11 -24.72 15.87
N TYR A 3 63.12 -23.90 16.26
CA TYR A 3 62.69 -23.78 17.64
C TYR A 3 61.70 -24.91 17.94
N VAL A 4 62.03 -25.78 18.90
CA VAL A 4 61.17 -26.88 19.35
C VAL A 4 60.45 -26.42 20.60
N SER A 5 59.10 -26.37 20.56
CA SER A 5 58.31 -26.09 21.76
C SER A 5 58.23 -27.33 22.66
N PRO A 6 57.98 -27.18 23.98
CA PRO A 6 57.97 -28.29 24.94
C PRO A 6 56.87 -29.35 24.72
N SER A 7 56.01 -29.19 23.70
CA SER A 7 54.86 -30.05 23.44
C SER A 7 54.94 -30.86 22.14
N GLY A 8 56.11 -30.94 21.50
CA GLY A 8 56.40 -31.96 20.48
C GLY A 8 55.58 -31.89 19.18
N ARG A 9 54.83 -30.81 18.91
CA ARG A 9 54.16 -30.61 17.62
C ARG A 9 55.02 -29.77 16.70
N LEU A 10 55.36 -30.34 15.54
CA LEU A 10 55.93 -29.59 14.41
C LEU A 10 54.82 -28.69 13.86
N VAL A 11 54.94 -27.40 14.14
CA VAL A 11 54.03 -26.38 13.62
C VAL A 11 54.73 -25.69 12.45
N GLY A 12 54.05 -25.62 11.30
CA GLY A 12 54.56 -24.93 10.12
C GLY A 12 54.79 -23.42 10.35
N PRO A 13 55.56 -22.75 9.48
CA PRO A 13 55.95 -21.34 9.65
C PRO A 13 54.78 -20.35 9.69
N GLU A 14 53.56 -20.80 9.44
CA GLU A 14 52.34 -19.99 9.41
C GLU A 14 51.70 -19.78 10.79
N ALA A 15 52.06 -20.57 11.80
CA ALA A 15 51.50 -20.38 13.15
C ALA A 15 52.19 -19.30 13.98
N ALA A 16 53.31 -18.77 13.51
CA ALA A 16 54.03 -17.71 14.21
C ALA A 16 53.35 -16.33 14.08
N PHE A 17 52.40 -16.17 13.17
CA PHE A 17 51.73 -14.88 12.91
C PHE A 17 50.32 -14.73 13.50
N ASN A 18 49.83 -15.70 14.27
CA ASN A 18 48.51 -15.61 14.92
C ASN A 18 48.59 -15.07 16.36
N THR A 19 49.36 -14.01 16.56
CA THR A 19 49.38 -13.28 17.82
C THR A 19 48.26 -12.24 17.86
N GLY A 20 47.18 -12.59 18.55
CA GLY A 20 46.54 -11.65 19.48
C GLY A 20 45.48 -10.69 18.95
N MET A 21 44.74 -10.99 17.87
CA MET A 21 43.49 -10.25 17.67
C MET A 21 42.46 -10.66 18.73
N SER A 22 42.02 -9.70 19.53
CA SER A 22 40.94 -9.91 20.50
C SER A 22 39.69 -10.43 19.80
N ARG A 23 38.85 -11.20 20.50
CA ARG A 23 37.57 -11.72 19.96
C ARG A 23 36.70 -10.59 19.38
N ARG A 24 36.87 -9.37 19.89
CA ARG A 24 36.24 -8.15 19.41
C ARG A 24 36.82 -7.75 18.05
N GLU A 25 38.13 -7.63 17.90
CA GLU A 25 38.77 -7.32 16.60
C GLU A 25 38.45 -8.37 15.53
N GLN A 26 38.45 -9.67 15.86
CA GLN A 26 38.03 -10.72 14.92
C GLN A 26 36.55 -10.62 14.52
N LEU A 27 35.68 -10.13 15.42
CA LEU A 27 34.28 -9.85 15.09
C LEU A 27 34.14 -8.58 14.26
N TRP A 28 34.99 -7.57 14.47
CA TRP A 28 35.02 -6.31 13.73
C TRP A 28 35.59 -6.47 12.31
N ASP A 29 36.63 -7.27 12.13
CA ASP A 29 37.17 -7.60 10.82
C ASP A 29 36.21 -8.51 10.04
N ARG A 30 35.58 -9.50 10.69
CA ARG A 30 34.51 -10.28 10.05
C ARG A 30 33.27 -9.44 9.74
N ALA A 31 32.93 -8.46 10.58
CA ALA A 31 31.87 -7.52 10.29
C ALA A 31 32.24 -6.66 9.07
N ARG A 32 33.45 -6.10 9.02
CA ARG A 32 34.00 -5.35 7.87
C ARG A 32 34.05 -6.18 6.60
N GLU A 33 34.50 -7.43 6.65
CA GLU A 33 34.53 -8.37 5.51
C GLU A 33 33.12 -8.76 5.06
N SER A 34 32.16 -8.90 5.98
CA SER A 34 30.76 -9.17 5.63
C SER A 34 30.01 -7.94 5.12
N VAL A 35 30.48 -6.74 5.49
CA VAL A 35 30.05 -5.44 4.99
C VAL A 35 30.77 -5.08 3.68
N ALA A 36 31.85 -5.79 3.33
CA ALA A 36 32.68 -5.51 2.16
C ALA A 36 31.85 -5.58 0.86
N GLY A 37 31.48 -4.40 0.37
CA GLY A 37 30.79 -4.14 -0.89
C GLY A 37 29.32 -4.58 -0.92
N GLY A 38 29.07 -5.89 -0.87
CA GLY A 38 27.77 -6.51 -1.18
C GLY A 38 26.59 -5.96 -0.38
N ARG A 39 26.67 -6.08 0.95
CA ARG A 39 25.56 -5.80 1.86
C ARG A 39 25.34 -4.31 2.10
N PHE A 40 26.39 -3.51 2.00
CA PHE A 40 26.29 -2.05 2.13
C PHE A 40 25.41 -1.46 1.02
N TRP A 41 25.69 -1.81 -0.24
CA TRP A 41 24.89 -1.34 -1.38
C TRP A 41 23.45 -1.83 -1.31
N THR A 42 23.22 -3.06 -0.87
CA THR A 42 21.87 -3.58 -0.64
C THR A 42 21.13 -2.78 0.43
N ALA A 43 21.77 -2.48 1.56
CA ALA A 43 21.17 -1.68 2.62
C ALA A 43 20.89 -0.23 2.17
N LEU A 44 21.78 0.35 1.36
CA LEU A 44 21.57 1.66 0.78
C LEU A 44 20.36 1.69 -0.16
N LEU A 45 20.24 0.71 -1.06
CA LEU A 45 19.08 0.59 -1.98
C LEU A 45 17.77 0.42 -1.21
N VAL A 46 17.76 -0.39 -0.15
CA VAL A 46 16.61 -0.51 0.77
C VAL A 46 16.24 0.84 1.35
N LEU A 47 17.19 1.59 1.91
CA LEU A 47 16.93 2.90 2.50
C LEU A 47 16.38 3.90 1.48
N LEU A 48 16.96 3.94 0.27
CA LEU A 48 16.49 4.81 -0.81
C LEU A 48 15.06 4.45 -1.25
N LEU A 49 14.74 3.16 -1.36
CA LEU A 49 13.37 2.70 -1.64
C LEU A 49 12.40 3.09 -0.53
N THR A 50 12.78 2.88 0.73
CA THR A 50 11.97 3.27 1.89
C THR A 50 11.69 4.77 1.90
N VAL A 51 12.72 5.60 1.68
CA VAL A 51 12.58 7.06 1.59
C VAL A 51 11.68 7.44 0.42
N THR A 52 11.81 6.79 -0.73
CA THR A 52 10.98 7.07 -1.91
C THR A 52 9.50 6.82 -1.62
N VAL A 53 9.16 5.67 -1.03
CA VAL A 53 7.77 5.33 -0.65
C VAL A 53 7.23 6.29 0.41
N ALA A 54 8.02 6.61 1.44
CA ALA A 54 7.60 7.52 2.50
C ALA A 54 7.41 8.95 1.98
N ARG A 55 8.32 9.43 1.12
CA ARG A 55 8.20 10.75 0.47
C ARG A 55 6.98 10.82 -0.45
N SER A 56 6.76 9.80 -1.27
CA SER A 56 5.55 9.66 -2.11
C SER A 56 4.27 9.73 -1.27
N THR A 57 4.27 9.17 -0.06
CA THR A 57 3.12 9.24 0.85
C THR A 57 2.97 10.62 1.50
N SER A 58 4.08 11.25 1.90
CA SER A 58 4.06 12.58 2.49
C SER A 58 3.56 13.67 1.53
N THR A 59 3.84 13.55 0.23
CA THR A 59 3.39 14.55 -0.77
C THR A 59 1.89 14.56 -0.97
N VAL A 60 1.19 13.46 -0.67
CA VAL A 60 -0.28 13.41 -0.75
C VAL A 60 -0.94 14.22 0.36
N GLN A 61 -0.22 14.53 1.45
CA GLN A 61 -0.75 15.33 2.57
C GLN A 61 -2.08 14.80 3.13
N TRP A 62 -2.18 13.48 3.33
CA TRP A 62 -3.39 12.85 3.91
C TRP A 62 -3.81 13.43 5.27
N VAL A 63 -2.84 13.88 6.08
CA VAL A 63 -3.04 14.46 7.42
C VAL A 63 -1.97 15.53 7.68
N ASP A 64 -2.28 16.52 8.51
CA ASP A 64 -1.30 17.50 9.00
C ASP A 64 -0.13 16.83 9.74
N GLY A 65 1.09 17.29 9.50
CA GLY A 65 2.30 16.76 10.15
C GLY A 65 2.76 15.39 9.64
N ILE A 66 2.27 14.95 8.48
CA ILE A 66 2.60 13.65 7.87
C ILE A 66 4.08 13.43 7.61
N ASP A 67 4.90 14.48 7.50
CA ASP A 67 6.34 14.37 7.21
C ASP A 67 7.12 13.50 8.22
N VAL A 68 6.58 13.34 9.44
CA VAL A 68 7.15 12.46 10.47
C VAL A 68 7.30 11.01 9.99
N ILE A 69 6.45 10.56 9.06
CA ILE A 69 6.43 9.18 8.57
C ILE A 69 7.74 8.80 7.86
N ILE A 70 8.46 9.77 7.30
CA ILE A 70 9.76 9.55 6.65
C ILE A 70 10.77 9.06 7.67
N TYR A 71 10.83 9.70 8.83
CA TYR A 71 11.72 9.31 9.91
C TYR A 71 11.33 7.96 10.50
N ILE A 72 10.02 7.69 10.67
CA ILE A 72 9.51 6.41 11.16
C ILE A 72 9.86 5.25 10.21
N ALA A 73 9.69 5.46 8.90
CA ALA A 73 10.04 4.44 7.89
C ALA A 73 11.54 4.12 7.90
N VAL A 74 12.38 5.16 7.92
CA VAL A 74 13.84 5.02 7.97
C VAL A 74 14.27 4.35 9.27
N LEU A 75 13.70 4.74 10.41
CA LEU A 75 14.00 4.14 11.70
C LEU A 75 13.66 2.63 11.70
N GLY A 76 12.48 2.26 11.19
CA GLY A 76 12.10 0.86 11.01
C GLY A 76 13.07 0.10 10.12
N ALA A 77 13.45 0.66 8.97
CA ALA A 77 14.41 0.06 8.04
C ALA A 77 15.82 -0.11 8.64
N VAL A 78 16.32 0.90 9.37
CA VAL A 78 17.64 0.85 10.01
C VAL A 78 17.64 -0.17 11.15
N LEU A 79 16.63 -0.16 12.03
CA LEU A 79 16.55 -1.07 13.16
C LEU A 79 16.41 -2.53 12.69
N LEU A 80 15.45 -2.82 11.81
CA LEU A 80 15.26 -4.19 11.34
C LEU A 80 16.34 -4.61 10.35
N GLY A 81 16.97 -3.69 9.63
CA GLY A 81 18.16 -3.96 8.84
C GLY A 81 19.36 -4.34 9.71
N ALA A 82 19.59 -3.63 10.82
CA ALA A 82 20.64 -4.00 11.78
C ALA A 82 20.35 -5.36 12.44
N LEU A 83 19.09 -5.63 12.83
CA LEU A 83 18.70 -6.93 13.36
C LEU A 83 18.82 -8.05 12.32
N ALA A 84 18.50 -7.80 11.06
CA ALA A 84 18.65 -8.76 9.96
C ALA A 84 20.13 -9.17 9.75
N LEU A 85 21.05 -8.20 9.87
CA LEU A 85 22.49 -8.44 9.77
C LEU A 85 23.08 -9.10 11.03
N SER A 86 22.35 -9.08 12.15
CA SER A 86 22.77 -9.69 13.41
C SER A 86 22.59 -11.22 13.41
N ARG A 87 23.14 -11.89 14.42
CA ARG A 87 22.99 -13.36 14.62
C ARG A 87 21.73 -13.74 15.40
N ILE A 88 20.78 -12.82 15.57
CA ILE A 88 19.55 -13.07 16.32
C ILE A 88 18.68 -14.09 15.57
N ARG A 89 17.92 -14.90 16.32
CA ARG A 89 16.95 -15.85 15.76
C ARG A 89 15.83 -15.08 15.08
N GLU A 90 15.42 -15.53 13.90
CA GLU A 90 14.43 -14.83 13.08
C GLU A 90 13.13 -14.43 13.80
N PRO A 91 12.46 -15.31 14.58
CA PRO A 91 11.23 -14.92 15.27
C PRO A 91 11.46 -13.85 16.33
N ILE A 92 12.65 -13.79 16.92
CA ILE A 92 12.99 -12.78 17.93
C ILE A 92 13.19 -11.41 17.27
N GLY A 93 13.93 -11.37 16.15
CA GLY A 93 14.16 -10.13 15.42
C GLY A 93 12.86 -9.51 14.88
N LEU A 94 12.00 -10.34 14.28
CA LEU A 94 10.67 -9.91 13.83
C LEU A 94 9.76 -9.55 15.01
N GLY A 95 9.81 -10.29 16.11
CA GLY A 95 9.06 -9.99 17.33
C GLY A 95 9.42 -8.63 17.93
N ILE A 96 10.72 -8.28 17.95
CA ILE A 96 11.18 -6.94 18.37
C ILE A 96 10.59 -5.87 17.44
N GLY A 97 10.66 -6.07 16.12
CA GLY A 97 10.10 -5.14 15.14
C GLY A 97 8.59 -4.93 15.30
N LEU A 98 7.86 -6.01 15.60
CA LEU A 98 6.42 -5.99 15.81
C LEU A 98 6.04 -5.25 17.10
N VAL A 99 6.76 -5.49 18.20
CA VAL A 99 6.50 -4.83 19.49
C VAL A 99 6.87 -3.35 19.45
N LEU A 100 7.92 -2.98 18.71
CA LEU A 100 8.33 -1.58 18.57
C LEU A 100 7.45 -0.78 17.60
N ALA A 101 6.74 -1.45 16.68
CA ALA A 101 5.87 -0.79 15.70
C ALA A 101 4.82 0.16 16.32
N PRO A 102 3.97 -0.28 17.29
CA PRO A 102 3.00 0.62 17.91
C PRO A 102 3.68 1.74 18.72
N VAL A 103 4.82 1.46 19.35
CA VAL A 103 5.57 2.48 20.12
C VAL A 103 6.09 3.58 19.18
N ALA A 104 6.72 3.21 18.07
CA ALA A 104 7.20 4.15 17.07
C ALA A 104 6.06 4.95 16.44
N ALA A 105 4.92 4.31 16.17
CA ALA A 105 3.73 4.97 15.63
C ALA A 105 3.13 5.98 16.62
N VAL A 106 3.04 5.65 17.91
CA VAL A 106 2.61 6.61 18.95
C VAL A 106 3.58 7.78 19.03
N ILE A 107 4.90 7.53 19.05
CA ILE A 107 5.91 8.59 19.09
C ILE A 107 5.76 9.54 17.89
N GLY A 108 5.58 8.99 16.69
CA GLY A 108 5.42 9.77 15.46
C GLY A 108 4.13 10.59 15.44
N ALA A 109 3.01 10.00 15.84
CA ALA A 109 1.71 10.66 15.85
C ALA A 109 1.49 11.55 17.09
N TRP A 110 2.34 11.47 18.11
CA TRP A 110 2.17 12.15 19.39
C TRP A 110 1.92 13.66 19.28
N PRO A 111 2.66 14.43 18.45
CA PRO A 111 2.42 15.87 18.35
C PRO A 111 0.98 16.20 17.94
N LEU A 112 0.40 15.42 17.03
CA LEU A 112 -0.97 15.61 16.56
C LEU A 112 -1.99 15.09 17.59
N ILE A 113 -1.72 13.94 18.21
CA ILE A 113 -2.56 13.39 19.29
C ILE A 113 -2.65 14.39 20.45
N HIS A 114 -1.53 14.91 20.93
CA HIS A 114 -1.48 15.84 22.06
C HIS A 114 -2.13 17.18 21.73
N ALA A 115 -2.01 17.66 20.48
CA ALA A 115 -2.66 18.89 20.05
C ALA A 115 -4.20 18.76 20.01
N ARG A 116 -4.74 17.60 19.60
CA ARG A 116 -6.18 17.37 19.51
C ARG A 116 -6.81 16.85 20.81
N HIS A 117 -6.03 16.14 21.63
CA HIS A 117 -6.43 15.58 22.91
C HIS A 117 -5.42 15.95 24.01
N PRO A 118 -5.41 17.21 24.48
CA PRO A 118 -4.42 17.66 25.48
C PRO A 118 -4.51 16.92 26.82
N THR A 119 -5.65 16.32 27.12
CA THR A 119 -5.91 15.53 28.33
C THR A 119 -5.33 14.12 28.25
N ASP A 120 -4.98 13.64 27.06
CA ASP A 120 -4.37 12.33 26.88
C ASP A 120 -2.90 12.40 27.33
N SER A 121 -2.51 11.52 28.24
CA SER A 121 -1.14 11.38 28.72
C SER A 121 -0.46 10.14 28.14
N VAL A 122 0.82 10.24 27.75
CA VAL A 122 1.62 9.07 27.35
C VAL A 122 1.72 8.11 28.54
N GLY A 123 1.12 6.93 28.41
CA GLY A 123 1.15 5.91 29.46
C GLY A 123 0.26 4.71 29.12
N PRO A 124 0.19 3.70 30.00
CA PRO A 124 -0.68 2.54 29.81
C PRO A 124 -2.16 2.90 29.66
N GLN A 125 -2.60 4.01 30.29
CA GLN A 125 -3.98 4.50 30.19
C GLN A 125 -4.35 4.93 28.77
N LEU A 126 -3.38 5.41 27.99
CA LEU A 126 -3.59 5.84 26.60
C LEU A 126 -4.19 4.70 25.76
N VAL A 127 -3.74 3.47 26.00
CA VAL A 127 -4.25 2.28 25.29
C VAL A 127 -5.72 2.07 25.60
N GLY A 128 -6.14 2.23 26.86
CA GLY A 128 -7.54 2.09 27.27
C GLY A 128 -8.43 3.17 26.65
N VAL A 129 -8.01 4.44 26.71
CA VAL A 129 -8.75 5.57 26.14
C VAL A 129 -8.92 5.43 24.64
N TRP A 130 -7.85 5.09 23.92
CA TRP A 130 -7.91 4.91 22.48
C TRP A 130 -8.65 3.63 22.07
N TRP A 131 -8.62 2.59 22.91
CA TRP A 131 -9.45 1.40 22.71
C TRP A 131 -10.93 1.73 22.80
N GLU A 132 -11.34 2.54 23.78
CA GLU A 132 -12.71 3.03 23.90
C GLU A 132 -13.11 3.83 22.66
N ARG A 133 -12.27 4.78 22.22
CA ARG A 133 -12.50 5.57 21.00
C ARG A 133 -12.57 4.74 19.71
N VAL A 134 -11.86 3.61 19.66
CA VAL A 134 -11.96 2.68 18.53
C VAL A 134 -13.27 1.89 18.61
N SER A 135 -13.69 1.51 19.82
CA SER A 135 -14.91 0.72 20.04
C SER A 135 -16.20 1.53 19.84
N ASP A 136 -16.20 2.82 20.17
CA ASP A 136 -17.33 3.73 19.95
C ASP A 136 -17.34 4.36 18.54
N GLY A 137 -16.26 4.16 17.77
CA GLY A 137 -16.09 4.63 16.40
C GLY A 137 -15.59 6.07 16.27
N SER A 138 -15.40 6.80 17.38
CA SER A 138 -14.91 8.18 17.36
C SER A 138 -13.50 8.32 16.79
N ALA A 139 -12.65 7.30 16.95
CA ALA A 139 -11.30 7.26 16.38
C ALA A 139 -11.29 7.36 14.84
N ALA A 140 -12.34 6.85 14.17
CA ALA A 140 -12.41 6.91 12.70
C ALA A 140 -12.66 8.32 12.15
N LEU A 141 -13.11 9.26 12.99
CA LEU A 141 -13.30 10.66 12.62
C LEU A 141 -12.08 11.52 12.98
N ASP A 142 -11.05 10.92 13.57
CA ASP A 142 -9.90 11.63 14.13
C ASP A 142 -8.67 11.57 13.20
N PRO A 143 -8.19 12.71 12.67
CA PRO A 143 -6.98 12.78 11.86
C PRO A 143 -5.73 12.20 12.57
N SER A 144 -5.64 12.34 13.90
CA SER A 144 -4.50 11.83 14.66
C SER A 144 -4.43 10.31 14.68
N PHE A 145 -5.58 9.64 14.62
CA PHE A 145 -5.67 8.19 14.45
C PHE A 145 -5.17 7.74 13.07
N TYR A 146 -5.54 8.47 12.02
CA TYR A 146 -5.04 8.20 10.67
C TYR A 146 -3.51 8.37 10.59
N LEU A 147 -2.94 9.42 11.20
CA LEU A 147 -1.49 9.59 11.26
C LEU A 147 -0.80 8.43 12.00
N PHE A 148 -1.38 7.95 13.11
CA PHE A 148 -0.91 6.75 13.81
C PHE A 148 -0.89 5.52 12.88
N LEU A 149 -1.97 5.28 12.13
CA LEU A 149 -2.05 4.15 11.19
C LEU A 149 -1.03 4.27 10.04
N ILE A 150 -0.83 5.48 9.50
CA ILE A 150 0.18 5.71 8.45
C ILE A 150 1.59 5.51 9.01
N CYS A 151 1.88 5.99 10.23
CA CYS A 151 3.17 5.73 10.88
C CYS A 151 3.42 4.23 11.07
N LEU A 152 2.40 3.48 11.50
CA LEU A 152 2.48 2.03 11.66
C LEU A 152 2.73 1.34 10.32
N LEU A 153 2.00 1.74 9.27
CA LEU A 153 2.21 1.22 7.92
C LEU A 153 3.65 1.50 7.45
N MET A 154 4.13 2.74 7.61
CA MET A 154 5.47 3.16 7.16
C MET A 154 6.60 2.49 7.94
N TRP A 155 6.40 2.23 9.22
CA TRP A 155 7.30 1.37 9.99
C TRP A 155 7.37 -0.03 9.39
N ILE A 156 6.20 -0.64 9.15
CA ILE A 156 6.12 -2.00 8.59
C ILE A 156 6.76 -2.04 7.21
N THR A 157 6.50 -1.07 6.33
CA THR A 157 7.06 -1.06 4.96
C THR A 157 8.59 -0.99 4.99
N GLY A 158 9.17 -0.08 5.76
CA GLY A 158 10.62 0.05 5.89
C GLY A 158 11.27 -1.17 6.56
N ALA A 159 10.69 -1.61 7.67
CA ALA A 159 11.24 -2.69 8.48
C ALA A 159 11.12 -4.06 7.77
N TRP A 160 10.00 -4.33 7.11
CA TRP A 160 9.76 -5.54 6.32
C TRP A 160 10.68 -5.61 5.10
N LEU A 161 10.80 -4.51 4.35
CA LEU A 161 11.69 -4.43 3.20
C LEU A 161 13.13 -4.74 3.61
N ALA A 162 13.62 -4.09 4.68
CA ALA A 162 14.96 -4.33 5.20
C ALA A 162 15.18 -5.78 5.63
N TRP A 163 14.23 -6.37 6.35
CA TRP A 163 14.33 -7.76 6.80
C TRP A 163 14.38 -8.74 5.62
N CYS A 164 13.44 -8.62 4.68
CA CYS A 164 13.31 -9.56 3.57
C CYS A 164 14.49 -9.48 2.61
N VAL A 165 15.00 -8.29 2.36
CA VAL A 165 16.13 -8.07 1.46
C VAL A 165 17.45 -8.48 2.12
N LEU A 166 17.70 -8.09 3.37
CA LEU A 166 19.00 -8.30 4.01
C LEU A 166 19.16 -9.67 4.67
N ARG A 167 18.07 -10.24 5.21
CA ARG A 167 18.11 -11.56 5.86
C ARG A 167 17.76 -12.69 4.91
N TRP A 168 16.64 -12.56 4.21
CA TRP A 168 16.10 -13.62 3.36
C TRP A 168 16.57 -13.54 1.91
N SER A 169 17.22 -12.43 1.51
CA SER A 169 17.64 -12.18 0.13
C SER A 169 16.49 -12.30 -0.89
N LYS A 170 15.27 -11.92 -0.49
CA LYS A 170 14.05 -11.99 -1.30
C LYS A 170 13.48 -10.59 -1.53
N PRO A 171 14.02 -9.81 -2.48
CA PRO A 171 13.64 -8.42 -2.69
C PRO A 171 12.18 -8.24 -3.11
N MET A 172 11.66 -9.12 -3.97
CA MET A 172 10.25 -9.06 -4.41
C MET A 172 9.27 -9.17 -3.25
N LEU A 173 9.57 -10.02 -2.26
CA LEU A 173 8.70 -10.22 -1.09
C LEU A 173 8.77 -9.02 -0.13
N GLY A 174 9.93 -8.38 -0.02
CA GLY A 174 10.10 -7.15 0.76
C GLY A 174 9.39 -5.94 0.18
N LEU A 175 9.26 -5.88 -1.15
CA LEU A 175 8.65 -4.76 -1.85
C LEU A 175 7.13 -4.71 -1.72
N ILE A 176 6.45 -5.83 -1.43
CA ILE A 176 4.98 -5.92 -1.48
C ILE A 176 4.29 -4.81 -0.68
N PRO A 177 4.58 -4.57 0.62
CA PRO A 177 3.86 -3.55 1.39
C PRO A 177 4.17 -2.13 0.91
N GLY A 178 5.43 -1.86 0.54
CA GLY A 178 5.86 -0.55 0.03
C GLY A 178 5.28 -0.23 -1.34
N ALA A 179 5.24 -1.21 -2.23
CA ALA A 179 4.64 -1.10 -3.56
C ALA A 179 3.13 -0.92 -3.47
N ALA A 180 2.45 -1.60 -2.53
CA ALA A 180 1.02 -1.41 -2.29
C ALA A 180 0.70 0.02 -1.81
N ALA A 181 1.45 0.53 -0.82
CA ALA A 181 1.31 1.90 -0.35
C ALA A 181 1.61 2.93 -1.46
N PHE A 182 2.68 2.71 -2.23
CA PHE A 182 3.03 3.56 -3.37
C PHE A 182 1.95 3.56 -4.46
N ALA A 183 1.42 2.38 -4.81
CA ALA A 183 0.34 2.24 -5.79
C ALA A 183 -0.91 2.99 -5.34
N THR A 184 -1.27 2.92 -4.05
CA THR A 184 -2.38 3.71 -3.51
C THR A 184 -2.16 5.21 -3.72
N ASN A 185 -0.94 5.73 -3.50
CA ASN A 185 -0.67 7.15 -3.74
C ASN A 185 -0.73 7.50 -5.23
N LEU A 186 -0.13 6.68 -6.09
CA LEU A 186 -0.09 6.89 -7.54
C LEU A 186 -1.49 6.90 -8.17
N LEU A 187 -2.36 5.97 -7.73
CA LEU A 187 -3.72 5.85 -8.25
C LEU A 187 -4.64 6.99 -7.79
N ASN A 188 -4.44 7.52 -6.59
CA ASN A 188 -5.29 8.58 -6.06
C ASN A 188 -4.77 9.99 -6.40
N TRP A 189 -3.45 10.20 -6.52
CA TRP A 189 -2.82 11.51 -6.84
C TRP A 189 -1.73 11.38 -7.92
N PRO A 190 -2.07 11.22 -9.20
CA PRO A 190 -1.09 10.95 -10.26
C PRO A 190 -0.18 12.15 -10.61
N GLN A 191 -0.63 13.39 -10.38
CA GLN A 191 0.04 14.60 -10.91
C GLN A 191 1.43 14.86 -10.31
N ASP A 192 1.65 14.53 -9.03
CA ASP A 192 2.90 14.83 -8.30
C ASP A 192 3.77 13.58 -8.02
N GLN A 193 3.45 12.45 -8.66
CA GLN A 193 4.10 11.16 -8.37
C GLN A 193 5.15 10.75 -9.40
N ASN A 194 5.25 11.43 -10.56
CA ASN A 194 6.15 11.05 -11.67
C ASN A 194 7.60 10.84 -11.24
N GLY A 195 8.16 11.74 -10.41
CA GLY A 195 9.52 11.62 -9.91
C GLY A 195 9.72 10.41 -9.00
N TYR A 196 8.74 10.12 -8.13
CA TYR A 196 8.78 8.96 -7.25
C TYR A 196 8.55 7.66 -8.01
N THR A 197 7.72 7.65 -9.06
CA THR A 197 7.53 6.49 -9.95
C THR A 197 8.84 6.13 -10.65
N LEU A 198 9.55 7.12 -11.20
CA LEU A 198 10.85 6.90 -11.82
C LEU A 198 11.86 6.37 -10.79
N ALA A 199 11.96 7.01 -9.62
CA ALA A 199 12.85 6.58 -8.56
C ALA A 199 12.54 5.14 -8.10
N MET A 200 11.26 4.81 -7.91
CA MET A 200 10.80 3.48 -7.50
C MET A 200 11.18 2.42 -8.53
N LEU A 201 10.98 2.69 -9.81
CA LEU A 201 11.35 1.77 -10.91
C LEU A 201 12.86 1.55 -10.96
N VAL A 202 13.64 2.64 -11.01
CA VAL A 202 15.10 2.57 -11.11
C VAL A 202 15.69 1.85 -9.90
N LEU A 203 15.28 2.20 -8.68
CA LEU A 203 15.80 1.59 -7.46
C LEU A 203 15.37 0.13 -7.30
N THR A 204 14.16 -0.22 -7.72
CA THR A 204 13.68 -1.61 -7.71
C THR A 204 14.48 -2.46 -8.68
N LEU A 205 14.65 -2.00 -9.92
CA LEU A 205 15.46 -2.69 -10.92
C LEU A 205 16.92 -2.81 -10.48
N ALA A 206 17.50 -1.75 -9.93
CA ALA A 206 18.85 -1.77 -9.38
C ALA A 206 18.99 -2.80 -8.24
N LEU A 207 18.00 -2.88 -7.35
CA LEU A 207 17.98 -3.88 -6.27
C LEU A 207 17.89 -5.30 -6.81
N LEU A 208 17.05 -5.55 -7.81
CA LEU A 208 16.90 -6.86 -8.43
C LEU A 208 18.16 -7.28 -9.20
N LEU A 209 18.75 -6.37 -9.97
CA LEU A 209 19.99 -6.63 -10.68
C LEU A 209 21.13 -6.92 -9.69
N TRP A 210 21.25 -6.12 -8.63
CA TRP A 210 22.28 -6.31 -7.60
C TRP A 210 22.13 -7.62 -6.83
N THR A 211 20.90 -7.99 -6.46
CA THR A 211 20.63 -9.26 -5.78
C THR A 211 20.87 -10.46 -6.69
N ASN A 212 20.51 -10.38 -7.97
CA ASN A 212 20.83 -11.41 -8.96
C ASN A 212 22.34 -11.54 -9.20
N TYR A 213 23.06 -10.43 -9.31
CA TYR A 213 24.52 -10.39 -9.45
C TYR A 213 25.24 -11.05 -8.26
N THR A 214 24.86 -10.68 -7.05
CA THR A 214 25.47 -11.24 -5.83
C THR A 214 25.12 -12.72 -5.67
N GLY A 215 23.92 -13.14 -6.05
CA GLY A 215 23.51 -14.54 -6.11
C GLY A 215 24.30 -15.36 -7.14
N SER A 216 24.52 -14.81 -8.34
CA SER A 216 25.27 -15.51 -9.40
C SER A 216 26.74 -15.71 -9.04
N ILE A 217 27.37 -14.70 -8.40
CA ILE A 217 28.73 -14.83 -7.86
C ILE A 217 28.79 -15.92 -6.79
N ALA A 218 27.84 -15.93 -5.84
CA ALA A 218 27.82 -16.92 -4.77
C ALA A 218 27.62 -18.35 -5.31
N ASN A 219 26.84 -18.51 -6.39
CA ASN A 219 26.65 -19.79 -7.05
C ASN A 219 27.90 -20.22 -7.82
N ALA A 220 28.55 -19.31 -8.55
CA ALA A 220 29.80 -19.58 -9.26
C ALA A 220 30.93 -19.96 -8.29
N SER A 221 31.04 -19.28 -7.14
CA SER A 221 32.03 -19.63 -6.11
C SER A 221 31.76 -21.00 -5.51
N ARG A 222 30.48 -21.36 -5.28
CA ARG A 222 30.12 -22.71 -4.79
C ARG A 222 30.40 -23.80 -5.83
N ALA A 223 30.27 -23.47 -7.10
CA ALA A 223 30.59 -24.37 -8.22
C ALA A 223 32.10 -24.44 -8.54
N ASN A 224 32.96 -23.73 -7.80
CA ASN A 224 34.41 -23.60 -8.07
C ASN A 224 34.75 -23.07 -9.48
N VAL A 225 33.82 -22.35 -10.11
CA VAL A 225 34.05 -21.72 -11.42
C VAL A 225 34.59 -20.32 -11.20
N LYS A 226 35.83 -20.05 -11.64
CA LYS A 226 36.38 -18.69 -11.67
C LYS A 226 35.71 -17.92 -12.81
N LEU A 227 34.88 -16.95 -12.45
CA LEU A 227 34.42 -15.92 -13.39
C LEU A 227 35.64 -15.05 -13.75
N THR A 228 36.01 -15.03 -15.04
CA THR A 228 37.00 -14.10 -15.58
C THR A 228 36.52 -12.65 -15.39
N GLY A 229 37.46 -11.69 -15.30
CA GLY A 229 37.14 -10.27 -15.07
C GLY A 229 36.14 -9.72 -16.10
N ASP A 230 36.29 -10.14 -17.35
CA ASP A 230 35.43 -9.74 -18.47
C ASP A 230 33.98 -10.22 -18.27
N ALA A 231 33.77 -11.44 -17.78
CA ALA A 231 32.42 -11.96 -17.51
C ALA A 231 31.68 -11.19 -16.40
N ARG A 232 32.42 -10.56 -15.46
CA ARG A 232 31.81 -9.73 -14.39
C ARG A 232 31.41 -8.36 -14.91
N TRP A 233 32.15 -7.82 -15.88
CA TRP A 233 31.86 -6.54 -16.53
C TRP A 233 30.72 -6.68 -17.53
N ASP A 234 30.74 -7.71 -18.37
CA ASP A 234 29.68 -8.00 -19.37
C ASP A 234 28.30 -8.19 -18.72
N PHE A 235 28.24 -8.84 -17.55
CA PHE A 235 26.99 -8.98 -16.80
C PHE A 235 26.43 -7.63 -16.31
N TRP A 236 27.32 -6.74 -15.86
CA TRP A 236 26.93 -5.42 -15.37
C TRP A 236 26.51 -4.51 -16.52
N GLU A 237 27.25 -4.54 -17.63
CA GLU A 237 26.95 -3.77 -18.84
C GLU A 237 25.62 -4.22 -19.46
N SER A 238 25.44 -5.51 -19.70
CA SER A 238 24.18 -6.07 -20.23
C SER A 238 22.99 -5.83 -19.30
N GLY A 239 23.20 -5.93 -17.98
CA GLY A 239 22.18 -5.61 -16.97
C GLY A 239 21.77 -4.14 -16.99
N LEU A 240 22.74 -3.22 -17.06
CA LEU A 240 22.47 -1.78 -17.17
C LEU A 240 21.74 -1.44 -18.46
N VAL A 241 22.18 -2.01 -19.59
CA VAL A 241 21.54 -1.83 -20.90
C VAL A 241 20.11 -2.37 -20.90
N ALA A 242 19.88 -3.55 -20.31
CA ALA A 242 18.53 -4.10 -20.18
C ALA A 242 17.62 -3.23 -19.29
N MET A 243 18.13 -2.69 -18.18
CA MET A 243 17.37 -1.76 -17.34
C MET A 243 17.05 -0.46 -18.08
N ALA A 244 18.03 0.12 -18.78
CA ALA A 244 17.81 1.32 -19.59
C ALA A 244 16.79 1.05 -20.70
N ALA A 245 16.85 -0.10 -21.37
CA ALA A 245 15.88 -0.49 -22.38
C ALA A 245 14.47 -0.67 -21.79
N LEU A 246 14.33 -1.26 -20.60
CA LEU A 246 13.05 -1.39 -19.90
C LEU A 246 12.47 -0.03 -19.50
N ILE A 247 13.29 0.89 -19.03
CA ILE A 247 12.87 2.26 -18.70
C ILE A 247 12.44 3.01 -19.95
N VAL A 248 13.23 2.95 -21.03
CA VAL A 248 12.91 3.57 -22.31
C VAL A 248 11.63 2.98 -22.89
N LEU A 249 11.45 1.65 -22.87
CA LEU A 249 10.19 0.99 -23.25
C LEU A 249 9.03 1.49 -22.39
N GLY A 250 9.21 1.59 -21.07
CA GLY A 250 8.18 2.11 -20.17
C GLY A 250 7.76 3.55 -20.47
N ILE A 251 8.70 4.40 -20.92
CA ILE A 251 8.44 5.80 -21.28
C ILE A 251 7.88 5.93 -22.71
N MET A 252 8.38 5.12 -23.64
CA MET A 252 8.04 5.19 -25.07
C MET A 252 6.79 4.38 -25.43
N LEU A 253 6.38 3.43 -24.59
CA LEU A 253 5.12 2.71 -24.81
C LEU A 253 3.97 3.69 -24.60
N PRO A 254 3.18 4.01 -25.64
CA PRO A 254 1.93 4.73 -25.44
C PRO A 254 1.06 3.92 -24.48
N PRO A 255 0.23 4.57 -23.63
CA PRO A 255 -0.65 3.85 -22.71
C PRO A 255 -1.43 2.80 -23.50
N LEU A 256 -1.10 1.52 -23.25
CA LEU A 256 -1.60 0.38 -24.04
C LEU A 256 -3.11 0.16 -23.87
N SER A 257 -3.76 0.96 -23.03
CA SER A 257 -5.19 0.94 -22.79
C SER A 257 -5.64 2.27 -22.20
N THR A 258 -6.72 2.84 -22.75
CA THR A 258 -7.54 3.87 -22.10
C THR A 258 -8.59 3.28 -21.16
N ALA A 259 -8.69 1.95 -21.10
CA ALA A 259 -9.44 1.23 -20.08
C ALA A 259 -8.50 0.82 -18.95
N ASP A 260 -8.89 1.10 -17.70
CA ASP A 260 -8.15 0.71 -16.51
C ASP A 260 -8.08 -0.83 -16.41
N ARG A 261 -6.96 -1.40 -16.84
CA ARG A 261 -6.69 -2.86 -16.88
C ARG A 261 -5.88 -3.32 -15.67
N THR A 262 -5.62 -2.43 -14.71
CA THR A 262 -4.95 -2.74 -13.44
C THR A 262 -5.73 -3.77 -12.63
N LEU A 263 -7.07 -3.81 -12.82
CA LEU A 263 -7.98 -4.78 -12.23
C LEU A 263 -7.92 -6.18 -12.88
N ASP A 264 -7.38 -6.33 -14.10
CA ASP A 264 -7.29 -7.64 -14.77
C ASP A 264 -5.97 -8.39 -14.44
N LEU A 265 -4.96 -7.70 -13.91
CA LEU A 265 -3.66 -8.28 -13.49
C LEU A 265 -3.68 -8.73 -12.01
N GLU A 266 -4.89 -8.93 -11.47
CA GLU A 266 -5.21 -9.17 -10.07
C GLU A 266 -4.65 -10.51 -9.58
N SER A 267 -3.45 -10.47 -9.00
CA SER A 267 -3.02 -11.49 -8.04
C SER A 267 -3.79 -11.30 -6.73
N GLY A 268 -4.12 -12.39 -6.04
CA GLY A 268 -4.93 -12.39 -4.81
C GLY A 268 -4.40 -11.54 -3.64
N VAL A 269 -3.18 -11.00 -3.75
CA VAL A 269 -2.60 -10.05 -2.79
C VAL A 269 -3.08 -8.62 -3.05
N PHE A 270 -3.22 -8.21 -4.31
CA PHE A 270 -3.76 -6.88 -4.67
C PHE A 270 -5.26 -6.80 -4.43
N SER A 271 -6.01 -7.89 -4.61
CA SER A 271 -7.43 -7.94 -4.24
C SER A 271 -7.62 -7.81 -2.72
N GLY A 272 -6.79 -8.49 -1.93
CA GLY A 272 -6.77 -8.36 -0.46
C GLY A 272 -6.38 -6.95 0.00
N TRP A 273 -5.40 -6.32 -0.64
CA TRP A 273 -5.03 -4.93 -0.38
C TRP A 273 -6.12 -3.94 -0.79
N ALA A 274 -6.71 -4.09 -1.98
CA ALA A 274 -7.80 -3.25 -2.45
C ALA A 274 -9.04 -3.39 -1.54
N GLN A 275 -9.34 -4.60 -1.06
CA GLN A 275 -10.39 -4.82 -0.06
C GLN A 275 -10.05 -4.17 1.28
N LEU A 276 -8.80 -4.24 1.74
CA LEU A 276 -8.36 -3.57 2.96
C LEU A 276 -8.43 -2.05 2.80
N GLN A 277 -7.95 -1.51 1.69
CA GLN A 277 -8.03 -0.09 1.35
C GLN A 277 -9.49 0.34 1.31
N GLN A 278 -10.36 -0.37 0.59
CA GLN A 278 -11.80 -0.11 0.62
C GLN A 278 -12.33 -0.13 2.05
N ARG A 279 -11.99 -1.12 2.89
CA ARG A 279 -12.43 -1.14 4.29
C ARG A 279 -11.93 0.09 5.07
N LEU A 280 -10.66 0.46 4.94
CA LEU A 280 -10.07 1.57 5.68
C LEU A 280 -10.53 2.95 5.17
N SER A 281 -10.87 3.06 3.89
CA SER A 281 -11.40 4.28 3.27
C SER A 281 -12.88 4.54 3.59
N HIS A 282 -13.58 3.61 4.25
CA HIS A 282 -14.95 3.81 4.71
C HIS A 282 -14.97 3.94 6.25
N PRO A 283 -15.19 5.15 6.81
CA PRO A 283 -15.25 5.35 8.26
C PRO A 283 -16.40 4.53 8.88
N GLY A 284 -16.09 3.67 9.87
CA GLY A 284 -17.13 3.03 10.73
C GLY A 284 -17.17 1.50 10.83
N ILE A 285 -16.08 0.77 10.57
CA ILE A 285 -16.12 -0.72 10.45
C ILE A 285 -16.17 -1.49 11.79
N PHE A 286 -16.05 -0.86 12.95
CA PHE A 286 -16.20 -1.57 14.23
C PHE A 286 -17.63 -1.67 14.78
N SER A 287 -18.67 -1.61 13.92
CA SER A 287 -20.05 -1.89 14.34
C SER A 287 -20.35 -3.39 14.27
N THR A 288 -20.28 -4.09 15.42
CA THR A 288 -20.88 -5.42 15.65
C THR A 288 -22.39 -5.33 15.91
N GLY A 289 -23.10 -4.43 15.22
CA GLY A 289 -24.55 -4.31 15.30
C GLY A 289 -25.24 -5.24 14.30
N ARG A 290 -26.00 -6.22 14.80
CA ARG A 290 -27.10 -6.85 14.06
C ARG A 290 -28.19 -5.80 13.83
N GLY A 291 -27.98 -4.93 12.84
CA GLY A 291 -29.02 -4.05 12.33
C GLY A 291 -29.82 -4.81 11.28
N THR A 292 -31.13 -4.87 11.43
CA THR A 292 -32.08 -5.39 10.43
C THR A 292 -32.15 -4.42 9.25
N GLY A 293 -31.15 -4.41 8.36
CA GLY A 293 -31.19 -3.66 7.12
C GLY A 293 -32.22 -4.26 6.17
N VAL A 294 -33.15 -3.45 5.70
CA VAL A 294 -34.09 -3.81 4.63
C VAL A 294 -33.33 -3.67 3.32
N THR A 295 -33.22 -4.75 2.53
CA THR A 295 -32.65 -4.67 1.19
C THR A 295 -33.51 -3.75 0.30
N GLY A 296 -32.88 -2.82 -0.43
CA GLY A 296 -33.55 -1.92 -1.37
C GLY A 296 -32.91 -0.53 -1.47
N PHE A 297 -33.41 0.29 -2.41
CA PHE A 297 -33.09 1.72 -2.46
C PHE A 297 -33.95 2.51 -1.45
N THR A 298 -33.50 3.70 -1.09
CA THR A 298 -34.23 4.64 -0.24
C THR A 298 -34.05 6.05 -0.80
N ASP A 299 -35.00 6.91 -0.47
CA ASP A 299 -35.02 8.36 -0.70
C ASP A 299 -34.19 9.15 0.33
N GLU A 300 -33.55 8.46 1.27
CA GLU A 300 -32.71 9.07 2.31
C GLU A 300 -31.35 8.37 2.37
N VAL A 301 -30.29 9.08 2.03
CA VAL A 301 -28.91 8.59 2.13
C VAL A 301 -28.27 9.14 3.38
N LYS A 302 -28.07 8.27 4.36
CA LYS A 302 -27.33 8.63 5.57
C LYS A 302 -25.89 8.94 5.22
N LEU A 303 -25.37 10.07 5.69
CA LEU A 303 -23.94 10.40 5.58
C LEU A 303 -23.08 9.61 6.57
N SER A 304 -23.73 8.85 7.46
CA SER A 304 -23.09 8.07 8.53
C SER A 304 -23.51 6.61 8.50
N GLY A 305 -22.53 5.71 8.65
CA GLY A 305 -22.72 4.28 8.81
C GLY A 305 -22.56 3.47 7.50
N PRO A 306 -22.17 2.18 7.60
CA PRO A 306 -21.93 1.36 6.44
C PRO A 306 -23.23 0.99 5.72
N LEU A 307 -23.20 0.96 4.39
CA LEU A 307 -24.22 0.27 3.60
C LEU A 307 -24.17 -1.22 3.93
N GLN A 308 -25.27 -1.76 4.44
CA GLN A 308 -25.38 -3.20 4.66
C GLN A 308 -25.53 -3.90 3.32
N ARG A 309 -24.51 -4.66 2.92
CA ARG A 309 -24.57 -5.48 1.70
C ARG A 309 -25.41 -6.72 1.97
N THR A 310 -26.53 -6.84 1.28
CA THR A 310 -27.31 -8.06 1.18
C THR A 310 -27.13 -8.68 -0.21
N ARG A 311 -27.51 -9.95 -0.36
CA ARG A 311 -27.44 -10.67 -1.66
C ARG A 311 -28.78 -10.66 -2.40
N ASP A 312 -29.77 -9.94 -1.89
CA ASP A 312 -31.09 -9.94 -2.52
C ASP A 312 -31.07 -9.03 -3.75
N VAL A 313 -31.74 -9.49 -4.81
CA VAL A 313 -31.78 -8.79 -6.08
C VAL A 313 -32.73 -7.59 -5.96
N VAL A 314 -32.20 -6.38 -6.19
CA VAL A 314 -32.97 -5.13 -6.09
C VAL A 314 -33.64 -4.73 -7.42
N PHE A 315 -33.00 -5.00 -8.56
CA PHE A 315 -33.58 -4.84 -9.88
C PHE A 315 -32.90 -5.78 -10.89
N THR A 316 -33.56 -6.01 -12.01
CA THR A 316 -33.01 -6.70 -13.18
C THR A 316 -33.08 -5.78 -14.39
N TYR A 317 -32.23 -6.02 -15.38
CA TYR A 317 -32.30 -5.29 -16.64
C TYR A 317 -31.95 -6.18 -17.82
N THR A 318 -32.53 -5.87 -18.97
CA THR A 318 -32.18 -6.47 -20.26
C THR A 318 -31.72 -5.39 -21.21
N ILE A 319 -30.65 -5.69 -21.94
CA ILE A 319 -30.09 -4.81 -22.97
C ILE A 319 -30.61 -5.30 -24.31
N VAL A 320 -31.22 -4.40 -25.08
CA VAL A 320 -31.74 -4.65 -26.41
C VAL A 320 -30.89 -3.85 -27.39
N GLY A 321 -30.03 -4.52 -28.17
CA GLY A 321 -29.11 -3.88 -29.13
C GLY A 321 -27.66 -3.79 -28.64
N ASN A 322 -26.84 -3.01 -29.36
CA ASN A 322 -25.40 -2.90 -29.11
C ASN A 322 -25.08 -1.75 -28.15
N TYR A 323 -25.05 -2.04 -26.84
CA TYR A 323 -24.68 -1.06 -25.82
C TYR A 323 -23.15 -0.93 -25.76
N VAL A 324 -22.64 0.23 -26.20
CA VAL A 324 -21.19 0.49 -26.37
C VAL A 324 -20.50 0.84 -25.04
N SER A 325 -21.25 1.35 -24.05
CA SER A 325 -20.68 1.75 -22.76
C SER A 325 -20.38 0.54 -21.87
N LYS A 326 -19.16 0.49 -21.31
CA LYS A 326 -18.73 -0.56 -20.37
C LYS A 326 -19.16 -0.27 -18.93
N ALA A 327 -19.43 0.99 -18.60
CA ALA A 327 -19.90 1.39 -17.28
C ALA A 327 -21.43 1.25 -17.24
N ARG A 328 -21.94 0.47 -16.28
CA ARG A 328 -23.37 0.24 -16.09
C ARG A 328 -23.85 1.05 -14.88
N TYR A 329 -23.85 2.37 -15.04
CA TYR A 329 -24.45 3.26 -14.06
C TYR A 329 -25.94 3.36 -14.31
N PHE A 330 -26.75 3.09 -13.29
CA PHE A 330 -28.19 3.30 -13.30
C PHE A 330 -28.51 4.44 -12.36
N ARG A 331 -28.97 5.55 -12.91
CA ARG A 331 -29.39 6.72 -12.15
C ARG A 331 -30.80 6.51 -11.64
N GLY A 332 -31.00 6.78 -10.34
CA GLY A 332 -32.29 6.72 -9.67
C GLY A 332 -32.71 8.10 -9.17
N VAL A 333 -32.70 8.29 -7.85
CA VAL A 333 -33.04 9.57 -7.21
C VAL A 333 -31.84 10.50 -7.13
N ASN A 334 -32.10 11.81 -7.23
CA ASN A 334 -31.10 12.86 -6.96
C ASN A 334 -31.39 13.45 -5.58
N ASP A 335 -30.68 12.97 -4.57
CA ASP A 335 -30.81 13.51 -3.22
C ASP A 335 -30.04 14.82 -3.13
N THR A 336 -30.79 15.91 -3.05
CA THR A 336 -30.26 17.28 -3.19
C THR A 336 -30.44 18.11 -1.93
N LEU A 337 -31.27 17.65 -0.99
CA LEU A 337 -31.44 18.28 0.31
C LEU A 337 -30.49 17.65 1.31
N THR A 338 -29.86 18.48 2.15
CA THR A 338 -29.11 18.01 3.32
C THR A 338 -29.84 18.43 4.59
N VAL A 339 -30.35 17.47 5.35
CA VAL A 339 -31.06 17.73 6.62
C VAL A 339 -30.65 16.67 7.63
N ALA A 340 -30.31 17.11 8.85
CA ALA A 340 -29.97 16.23 9.98
C ALA A 340 -28.86 15.20 9.70
N GLY A 341 -27.88 15.55 8.84
CA GLY A 341 -26.78 14.65 8.50
C GLY A 341 -27.15 13.56 7.48
N GLU A 342 -28.24 13.75 6.73
CA GLU A 342 -28.69 12.84 5.69
C GLU A 342 -28.96 13.64 4.41
N TRP A 343 -28.58 13.06 3.26
CA TRP A 343 -29.08 13.51 1.96
C TRP A 343 -30.48 12.97 1.77
N ARG A 344 -31.39 13.81 1.32
CA ARG A 344 -32.79 13.45 1.13
C ARG A 344 -33.28 13.85 -0.25
N TYR A 345 -34.14 13.01 -0.80
CA TYR A 345 -34.91 13.33 -1.97
C TYR A 345 -35.95 14.42 -1.62
N PRO A 346 -36.08 15.48 -2.45
CA PRO A 346 -37.06 16.54 -2.22
C PRO A 346 -38.51 16.04 -2.07
N GLY A 347 -39.19 16.55 -1.04
CA GLY A 347 -40.62 16.31 -0.85
C GLY A 347 -41.48 16.85 -2.00
N PRO A 348 -42.72 16.37 -2.17
CA PRO A 348 -43.59 16.70 -3.31
C PRO A 348 -43.95 18.19 -3.48
N ASN A 349 -43.70 19.01 -2.45
CA ASN A 349 -44.04 20.44 -2.46
C ASN A 349 -42.87 21.36 -2.82
N GLN A 350 -41.70 20.81 -3.18
CA GLN A 350 -40.55 21.61 -3.63
C GLN A 350 -40.52 21.73 -5.16
N ILE A 351 -40.68 22.96 -5.64
CA ILE A 351 -40.74 23.30 -7.07
C ILE A 351 -39.33 23.20 -7.67
N GLY A 352 -39.13 22.34 -8.66
CA GLY A 352 -37.97 22.41 -9.57
C GLY A 352 -37.03 21.20 -9.67
N LEU A 353 -37.25 20.08 -8.95
CA LEU A 353 -36.34 18.91 -8.98
C LEU A 353 -37.04 17.55 -9.20
N ARG A 354 -38.36 17.56 -9.42
CA ARG A 354 -39.15 16.38 -9.77
C ARG A 354 -39.87 16.65 -11.10
N GLN A 355 -39.72 15.75 -12.05
CA GLN A 355 -40.49 15.78 -13.29
C GLN A 355 -41.45 14.60 -13.27
N THR A 356 -42.75 14.88 -13.27
CA THR A 356 -43.76 13.85 -13.53
C THR A 356 -43.70 13.51 -15.00
N LEU A 357 -43.51 12.24 -15.32
CA LEU A 357 -43.53 11.74 -16.67
C LEU A 357 -44.82 10.97 -16.91
N SER A 358 -45.48 11.27 -18.01
CA SER A 358 -46.63 10.50 -18.47
C SER A 358 -46.17 9.13 -18.95
N LYS A 359 -47.08 8.15 -18.96
CA LYS A 359 -46.77 6.83 -19.51
C LYS A 359 -46.34 6.97 -20.99
N ASN A 360 -45.17 6.42 -21.32
CA ASN A 360 -44.50 6.52 -22.63
C ASN A 360 -43.92 7.90 -22.99
N GLU A 361 -43.92 8.85 -22.06
CA GLU A 361 -43.19 10.10 -22.24
C GLU A 361 -41.68 9.82 -22.12
N ILE A 362 -40.90 10.31 -23.09
CA ILE A 362 -39.44 10.15 -23.06
C ILE A 362 -38.89 11.16 -22.05
N PRO A 363 -38.20 10.72 -20.99
CA PRO A 363 -37.59 11.62 -20.01
C PRO A 363 -36.67 12.64 -20.69
N ALA A 364 -36.69 13.89 -20.21
CA ALA A 364 -35.69 14.87 -20.58
C ALA A 364 -34.36 14.48 -19.89
N TYR A 365 -33.55 13.73 -20.61
CA TYR A 365 -32.26 13.29 -20.11
C TYR A 365 -31.27 14.47 -20.02
N ALA A 366 -30.52 14.55 -18.92
CA ALA A 366 -29.45 15.53 -18.78
C ALA A 366 -28.29 15.30 -19.78
N GLU A 367 -28.17 14.07 -20.26
CA GLU A 367 -27.14 13.62 -21.20
C GLU A 367 -27.72 13.53 -22.62
N LYS A 368 -26.90 13.86 -23.64
CA LYS A 368 -27.32 13.80 -25.05
C LYS A 368 -27.24 12.36 -25.57
N TYR A 369 -28.14 11.49 -25.12
CA TYR A 369 -28.24 10.09 -25.58
C TYR A 369 -28.64 9.95 -27.07
N GLN A 370 -28.94 11.04 -27.78
CA GLN A 370 -29.18 11.04 -29.23
C GLN A 370 -28.00 10.50 -30.07
N LYS A 371 -26.81 10.31 -29.48
CA LYS A 371 -25.67 9.63 -30.14
C LYS A 371 -25.52 8.14 -29.79
N LEU A 372 -26.38 7.60 -28.94
CA LEU A 372 -26.38 6.21 -28.48
C LEU A 372 -27.51 5.38 -29.11
N GLU A 373 -27.96 5.76 -30.31
CA GLU A 373 -29.10 5.24 -31.10
C GLU A 373 -29.20 3.71 -31.31
N VAL A 374 -28.35 2.89 -30.69
CA VAL A 374 -28.25 1.45 -30.99
C VAL A 374 -28.59 0.54 -29.80
N ALA A 375 -28.91 1.07 -28.62
CA ALA A 375 -29.27 0.22 -27.47
C ALA A 375 -30.40 0.77 -26.60
N GLY A 376 -31.46 -0.03 -26.43
CA GLY A 376 -32.47 0.15 -25.38
C GLY A 376 -32.12 -0.67 -24.14
N ILE A 377 -32.43 -0.14 -22.96
CA ILE A 377 -32.32 -0.90 -21.70
C ILE A 377 -33.69 -0.96 -21.06
N ASN A 378 -34.19 -2.16 -20.83
CA ASN A 378 -35.42 -2.39 -20.08
C ASN A 378 -35.06 -2.73 -18.63
N VAL A 379 -35.48 -1.91 -17.68
CA VAL A 379 -35.20 -2.07 -16.25
C VAL A 379 -36.47 -2.55 -15.55
N THR A 380 -36.38 -3.64 -14.81
CA THR A 380 -37.45 -4.16 -13.94
C THR A 380 -37.04 -4.03 -12.49
N MET A 381 -37.71 -3.12 -11.78
CA MET A 381 -37.45 -2.88 -10.36
C MET A 381 -38.13 -3.96 -9.51
N LEU A 382 -37.39 -4.61 -8.62
CA LEU A 382 -37.93 -5.63 -7.71
C LEU A 382 -38.17 -5.06 -6.30
N GLN A 383 -37.36 -4.07 -5.88
CA GLN A 383 -37.43 -3.47 -4.54
C GLN A 383 -37.30 -1.93 -4.61
N PRO A 384 -38.34 -1.21 -5.08
CA PRO A 384 -38.31 0.25 -5.22
C PRO A 384 -38.21 0.95 -3.85
N PRO A 385 -37.77 2.23 -3.81
CA PRO A 385 -37.74 2.98 -2.56
C PRO A 385 -39.12 3.08 -1.91
N ARG A 386 -39.15 3.00 -0.57
CA ARG A 386 -40.40 3.11 0.20
C ARG A 386 -41.07 4.45 -0.11
N ASN A 387 -42.35 4.41 -0.48
CA ASN A 387 -43.16 5.58 -0.91
C ASN A 387 -42.85 6.16 -2.31
N PHE A 388 -41.93 5.54 -3.07
CA PHE A 388 -41.53 6.01 -4.40
C PHE A 388 -41.52 4.86 -5.42
N GLN A 389 -42.66 4.17 -5.52
CA GLN A 389 -42.83 3.03 -6.45
C GLN A 389 -42.83 3.44 -7.93
N ASP A 390 -43.07 4.72 -8.21
CA ASP A 390 -43.14 5.28 -9.57
C ASP A 390 -41.81 5.93 -10.03
N VAL A 391 -40.70 5.67 -9.33
CA VAL A 391 -39.38 6.20 -9.71
C VAL A 391 -38.77 5.35 -10.82
N LEU A 392 -38.40 6.03 -11.91
CA LEU A 392 -37.71 5.42 -13.04
C LEU A 392 -36.20 5.39 -12.80
N PHE A 393 -35.60 4.22 -12.92
CA PHE A 393 -34.15 4.07 -13.02
C PHE A 393 -33.75 3.97 -14.49
N TYR A 394 -32.76 4.76 -14.91
CA TYR A 394 -32.31 4.79 -16.30
C TYR A 394 -30.78 4.76 -16.38
N PRO A 395 -30.21 4.22 -17.47
CA PRO A 395 -28.76 4.19 -17.65
C PRO A 395 -28.19 5.59 -17.76
N GLY A 396 -27.06 5.87 -17.10
CA GLY A 396 -26.35 7.14 -17.19
C GLY A 396 -24.84 6.99 -17.33
N GLU A 397 -24.16 8.08 -17.69
CA GLU A 397 -22.72 8.25 -17.64
C GLU A 397 -22.35 9.21 -16.50
N LEU A 398 -21.31 8.88 -15.71
CA LEU A 398 -20.78 9.76 -14.66
C LEU A 398 -19.74 10.73 -15.22
#